data_AF-Q0W594-F1
#
_entry.id   AF-Q0W594-F1
#
_cell.length_a   1.000
_cell.length_b   1.000
_cell.length_c   1.000
_cell.angle_alpha   90.00
_cell.angle_beta   90.00
_cell.angle_gamma   90.00
#
_symmetry.space_group_name_H-M   'P 1'
#
loop_
_entity.id
_entity.type
_entity.pdbx_description
1 polymer ?
#
loop_
_entity_poly.entity_id
_entity_poly.type
_entity_poly.pdbx_seq_one_letter_code
_entity_poly.pdbx_strand_id
1 'polypeptide(L)'
;MDRSSIRAHIESNTLIIGKNSNYIKPINYRVNLLAGMNSRLLEHVAIDGDLILSKGAQAMGDVKANNVILGPWTIIRGDLTVKGDLMALDHARVLGKVTCKGSAVIRPDVAFGELQSNGLIEYYGKKPAKKTRGKIVTKKVEK
;
A
#
# COMPACT_ATOMS: atom_id res chain seq x y z
N MET A 1 -17.45 -4.30 24.10
CA MET A 1 -17.20 -2.85 24.06
C MET A 1 -16.84 -2.48 22.64
N ASP A 2 -17.78 -1.83 21.96
CA ASP A 2 -17.69 -1.46 20.55
C ASP A 2 -16.65 -0.34 20.39
N ARG A 3 -15.39 -0.71 20.15
CA ARG A 3 -14.34 0.26 19.83
C ARG A 3 -14.59 0.69 18.40
N SER A 4 -14.94 1.95 18.21
CA SER A 4 -15.13 2.55 16.88
C SER A 4 -14.03 2.06 15.94
N SER A 5 -14.43 1.49 14.80
CA SER A 5 -13.55 0.94 13.77
C SER A 5 -12.51 1.93 13.23
N ILE A 6 -12.62 3.20 13.61
CA ILE A 6 -11.81 4.32 13.17
C ILE A 6 -11.57 5.29 14.34
N ARG A 7 -10.34 5.82 14.43
CA ARG A 7 -9.94 6.83 15.40
C ARG A 7 -8.98 7.83 14.75
N ALA A 8 -9.12 9.11 15.04
CA ALA A 8 -8.15 10.13 14.65
C ALA A 8 -7.08 10.30 15.74
N HIS A 9 -5.82 10.39 15.33
CA HIS A 9 -4.69 10.81 16.15
C HIS A 9 -4.25 12.20 15.68
N ILE A 10 -4.63 13.22 16.44
CA ILE A 10 -4.57 14.63 16.01
C ILE A 10 -3.12 15.08 15.82
N GLU A 11 -2.23 14.73 16.77
CA GLU A 11 -0.83 15.19 16.77
C GLU A 11 -0.06 14.77 15.52
N SER A 12 -0.30 13.56 15.01
CA SER A 12 0.36 13.05 13.79
C SER A 12 -0.50 13.21 12.53
N ASN A 13 -1.65 13.88 12.66
CA ASN A 13 -2.66 13.99 11.61
C ASN A 13 -2.98 12.62 10.96
N THR A 14 -3.17 11.58 11.78
CA THR A 14 -3.33 10.20 11.31
C THR A 14 -4.70 9.66 11.62
N LEU A 15 -5.37 9.15 10.59
CA LEU A 15 -6.56 8.32 10.73
C LEU A 15 -6.13 6.87 10.94
N ILE A 16 -6.65 6.24 11.99
CA ILE A 16 -6.30 4.88 12.38
C ILE A 16 -7.54 4.01 12.24
N ILE A 17 -7.49 3.02 11.35
CA ILE A 17 -8.50 1.97 11.26
C ILE A 17 -8.11 0.84 12.19
N GLY A 18 -9.06 0.40 13.01
CA GLY A 18 -8.86 -0.65 13.99
C GLY A 18 -8.42 -1.97 13.37
N LYS A 19 -7.78 -2.81 14.19
CA LYS A 19 -7.46 -4.19 13.81
C LYS A 19 -8.75 -5.00 13.64
N ASN A 20 -8.80 -5.87 12.65
CA ASN A 20 -9.97 -6.70 12.31
C ASN A 20 -11.26 -5.88 12.06
N SER A 21 -11.12 -4.60 11.69
CA SER A 21 -12.25 -3.70 11.46
C SER A 21 -12.53 -3.54 9.97
N ASN A 22 -13.81 -3.37 9.63
CA ASN A 22 -14.23 -3.01 8.29
C ASN A 22 -14.59 -1.51 8.25
N TYR A 23 -14.07 -0.80 7.27
CA TYR A 23 -14.42 0.58 6.98
C TYR A 23 -15.09 0.64 5.61
N ILE A 24 -16.34 1.07 5.59
CA ILE A 24 -17.25 0.94 4.44
C ILE A 24 -17.28 2.22 3.59
N LYS A 25 -16.83 3.36 4.13
CA LYS A 25 -16.90 4.64 3.42
C LYS A 25 -15.62 4.87 2.62
N PRO A 26 -15.68 5.65 1.53
CA PRO A 26 -14.48 6.11 0.86
C PRO A 26 -13.68 7.04 1.78
N ILE A 27 -12.35 6.98 1.71
CA ILE A 27 -11.46 7.82 2.51
C ILE A 27 -10.88 8.88 1.59
N ASN A 28 -11.37 10.12 1.69
CA ASN A 28 -10.90 11.27 0.90
C ASN A 28 -10.50 12.42 1.82
N TYR A 29 -9.38 12.26 2.54
CA TYR A 29 -8.97 13.19 3.59
C TYR A 29 -7.50 13.61 3.45
N ARG A 30 -7.18 14.81 3.92
CA ARG A 30 -5.81 15.35 3.98
C ARG A 30 -5.12 14.89 5.28
N VAL A 31 -4.93 13.59 5.40
CA VAL A 31 -4.42 12.91 6.60
C VAL A 31 -3.47 11.78 6.21
N ASN A 32 -2.67 11.33 7.16
CA ASN A 32 -2.03 10.03 7.11
C ASN A 32 -3.07 8.93 7.42
N LEU A 33 -2.91 7.72 6.89
CA LEU A 33 -3.79 6.59 7.17
C LEU A 33 -2.99 5.38 7.64
N LEU A 34 -3.33 4.87 8.81
CA LEU A 34 -2.86 3.59 9.32
C LEU A 34 -4.03 2.61 9.33
N ALA A 35 -4.02 1.66 8.41
CA ALA A 35 -4.98 0.56 8.41
C ALA A 35 -4.44 -0.58 9.28
N GLY A 36 -5.15 -0.90 10.36
CA GLY A 36 -4.76 -1.93 11.32
C GLY A 36 -4.68 -3.33 10.71
N MET A 37 -4.09 -4.28 11.44
CA MET A 37 -3.96 -5.67 10.97
C MET A 37 -5.31 -6.28 10.61
N ASN A 38 -5.37 -6.99 9.48
CA ASN A 38 -6.58 -7.61 8.94
C ASN A 38 -7.78 -6.65 8.78
N SER A 39 -7.54 -5.33 8.77
CA SER A 39 -8.61 -4.37 8.50
C SER A 39 -9.00 -4.40 7.01
N ARG A 40 -10.23 -4.00 6.70
CA ARG A 40 -10.71 -3.94 5.32
C ARG A 40 -11.25 -2.56 5.03
N LEU A 41 -10.71 -1.91 4.01
CA LEU A 41 -11.21 -0.68 3.41
C LEU A 41 -12.04 -1.11 2.20
N LEU A 42 -13.36 -1.03 2.30
CA LEU A 42 -14.26 -1.61 1.29
C LEU A 42 -14.44 -0.73 0.06
N GLU A 43 -13.99 0.51 0.13
CA GLU A 43 -14.08 1.51 -0.94
C GLU A 43 -12.69 2.05 -1.30
N HIS A 44 -12.64 3.06 -2.16
CA HIS A 44 -11.40 3.71 -2.54
C HIS A 44 -10.79 4.56 -1.41
N VAL A 45 -9.47 4.71 -1.47
CA VAL A 45 -8.68 5.51 -0.54
C VAL A 45 -7.91 6.55 -1.34
N ALA A 46 -8.18 7.82 -1.13
CA ALA A 46 -7.39 8.92 -1.68
C ALA A 46 -7.01 9.88 -0.55
N ILE A 47 -5.74 9.85 -0.16
CA ILE A 47 -5.21 10.71 0.89
C ILE A 47 -4.03 11.55 0.38
N ASP A 48 -3.85 12.70 1.00
CA ASP A 48 -2.68 13.58 0.77
C ASP A 48 -1.57 13.38 1.83
N GLY A 49 -1.60 12.25 2.54
CA GLY A 49 -0.56 11.84 3.48
C GLY A 49 -0.03 10.45 3.18
N ASP A 50 0.68 9.89 4.13
CA ASP A 50 1.29 8.57 4.04
C ASP A 50 0.30 7.47 4.43
N LEU A 51 0.39 6.33 3.75
CA LEU A 51 -0.45 5.17 3.97
C LEU A 51 0.38 4.00 4.49
N ILE A 52 -0.09 3.40 5.58
CA ILE A 52 0.42 2.13 6.07
C ILE A 52 -0.74 1.12 6.09
N LEU A 53 -0.65 0.10 5.25
CA LEU A 53 -1.50 -1.08 5.36
C LEU A 53 -0.78 -2.11 6.22
N SER A 54 -1.26 -2.36 7.44
CA SER A 54 -0.65 -3.36 8.32
C SER A 54 -0.83 -4.78 7.80
N LYS A 55 -0.16 -5.77 8.41
CA LYS A 55 -0.26 -7.18 8.04
C LYS A 55 -1.70 -7.64 7.76
N GLY A 56 -1.92 -8.21 6.57
CA GLY A 56 -3.22 -8.76 6.14
C GLY A 56 -4.32 -7.71 5.89
N ALA A 57 -4.02 -6.41 5.99
CA ALA A 57 -4.99 -5.37 5.67
C ALA A 57 -5.33 -5.38 4.18
N GLN A 58 -6.57 -5.02 3.86
CA GLN A 58 -7.08 -5.09 2.48
C GLN A 58 -7.75 -3.78 2.07
N ALA A 59 -7.53 -3.36 0.84
CA ALA A 59 -8.27 -2.30 0.18
C ALA A 59 -8.98 -2.87 -1.04
N MET A 60 -10.31 -2.72 -1.09
CA MET A 60 -11.14 -3.30 -2.15
C MET A 60 -11.20 -2.40 -3.40
N GLY A 61 -10.99 -1.10 -3.24
CA GLY A 61 -10.93 -0.15 -4.34
C GLY A 61 -9.51 0.31 -4.69
N ASP A 62 -9.45 1.39 -5.46
CA ASP A 62 -8.21 2.07 -5.81
C ASP A 62 -7.63 2.81 -4.60
N VAL A 63 -6.30 2.91 -4.58
CA VAL A 63 -5.54 3.54 -3.50
C VAL A 63 -4.63 4.62 -4.07
N LYS A 64 -4.72 5.83 -3.52
CA LYS A 64 -3.87 6.96 -3.82
C LYS A 64 -3.35 7.58 -2.51
N ALA A 65 -2.03 7.67 -2.39
CA ALA A 65 -1.39 8.25 -1.21
C ALA A 65 -0.04 8.89 -1.58
N ASN A 66 0.60 9.56 -0.61
CA ASN A 66 1.91 10.16 -0.79
C ASN A 66 3.00 9.07 -0.79
N ASN A 67 3.39 8.57 0.38
CA ASN A 67 4.19 7.35 0.50
C ASN A 67 3.31 6.17 0.92
N VAL A 68 3.69 4.96 0.52
CA VAL A 68 2.91 3.75 0.84
C VAL A 68 3.79 2.65 1.37
N ILE A 69 3.40 2.10 2.51
CA ILE A 69 3.93 0.85 3.06
C ILE A 69 2.84 -0.21 2.99
N LEU A 70 3.06 -1.22 2.16
CA LEU A 70 2.23 -2.43 2.11
C LEU A 70 2.85 -3.46 3.06
N GLY A 71 2.16 -3.73 4.16
CA GLY A 71 2.53 -4.76 5.12
C GLY A 71 2.50 -6.16 4.53
N PRO A 72 2.99 -7.18 5.27
CA PRO A 72 2.98 -8.54 4.78
C PRO A 72 1.55 -9.02 4.52
N TRP A 73 1.34 -9.77 3.44
CA TRP A 73 0.02 -10.32 3.08
C TRP A 73 -1.09 -9.28 2.82
N THR A 74 -0.77 -8.00 2.64
CA THR A 74 -1.80 -7.01 2.28
C THR A 74 -2.31 -7.23 0.87
N ILE A 75 -3.57 -6.88 0.62
CA ILE A 75 -4.20 -7.02 -0.69
C ILE A 75 -4.86 -5.71 -1.09
N ILE A 76 -4.46 -5.15 -2.22
CA ILE A 76 -5.20 -4.08 -2.90
C ILE A 76 -5.83 -4.69 -4.15
N ARG A 77 -7.15 -4.58 -4.27
CA ARG A 77 -7.87 -5.12 -5.43
C ARG A 77 -7.90 -4.17 -6.63
N GLY A 78 -7.88 -2.87 -6.38
CA GLY A 78 -7.78 -1.85 -7.42
C GLY A 78 -6.34 -1.50 -7.81
N ASP A 79 -6.19 -0.33 -8.41
CA ASP A 79 -4.91 0.28 -8.75
C ASP A 79 -4.28 0.99 -7.54
N LEU A 80 -2.95 1.08 -7.55
CA LEU A 80 -2.18 1.79 -6.53
C LEU A 80 -1.39 2.94 -7.16
N THR A 81 -1.70 4.17 -6.74
CA THR A 81 -0.99 5.39 -7.14
C THR A 81 -0.23 5.99 -5.96
N VAL A 82 1.09 6.04 -6.06
CA VAL A 82 2.01 6.54 -5.04
C VAL A 82 2.73 7.78 -5.57
N LYS A 83 2.59 8.93 -4.89
CA LYS A 83 3.23 10.19 -5.30
C LYS A 83 4.71 10.28 -4.89
N GLY A 84 5.11 9.56 -3.85
CA GLY A 84 6.47 9.43 -3.35
C GLY A 84 6.93 7.99 -3.49
N ASP A 85 7.42 7.40 -2.41
CA ASP A 85 8.04 6.07 -2.40
C ASP A 85 7.08 4.95 -1.99
N LEU A 86 7.33 3.76 -2.53
CA LEU A 86 6.61 2.53 -2.24
C LEU A 86 7.52 1.52 -1.55
N MET A 87 7.10 1.01 -0.40
CA MET A 87 7.68 -0.19 0.21
C MET A 87 6.62 -1.29 0.23
N ALA A 88 6.90 -2.42 -0.41
CA ALA A 88 6.03 -3.58 -0.38
C ALA A 88 6.70 -4.75 0.35
N LEU A 89 6.08 -5.20 1.42
CA LEU A 89 6.56 -6.30 2.25
C LEU A 89 6.06 -7.66 1.75
N ASP A 90 6.61 -8.72 2.32
CA ASP A 90 6.51 -10.09 1.84
C ASP A 90 5.06 -10.53 1.57
N HIS A 91 4.83 -11.15 0.42
CA HIS A 91 3.50 -11.62 -0.03
C HIS A 91 2.42 -10.53 -0.22
N ALA A 92 2.77 -9.24 -0.23
CA ALA A 92 1.82 -8.19 -0.58
C ALA A 92 1.35 -8.35 -2.03
N ARG A 93 0.07 -8.04 -2.28
CA ARG A 93 -0.55 -8.15 -3.60
C ARG A 93 -1.29 -6.87 -3.98
N VAL A 94 -1.07 -6.41 -5.20
CA VAL A 94 -1.89 -5.39 -5.85
C VAL A 94 -2.39 -5.99 -7.17
N LEU A 95 -3.68 -6.24 -7.28
CA LEU A 95 -4.23 -6.90 -8.47
C LEU A 95 -4.17 -5.98 -9.70
N GLY A 96 -4.34 -4.68 -9.48
CA GLY A 96 -4.27 -3.66 -10.52
C GLY A 96 -2.85 -3.20 -10.84
N LYS A 97 -2.79 -2.02 -11.48
CA LYS A 97 -1.58 -1.32 -11.84
C LYS A 97 -1.02 -0.56 -10.64
N VAL A 98 0.28 -0.68 -10.42
CA VAL A 98 1.05 0.10 -9.46
C VAL A 98 1.80 1.19 -10.21
N THR A 99 1.52 2.46 -9.89
CA THR A 99 2.23 3.63 -10.40
C THR A 99 2.89 4.36 -9.25
N CYS A 100 4.22 4.42 -9.23
CA CYS A 100 5.02 5.07 -8.20
C CYS A 100 5.85 6.21 -8.80
N LYS A 101 5.71 7.43 -8.30
CA LYS A 101 6.53 8.55 -8.80
C LYS A 101 7.94 8.58 -8.19
N GLY A 102 8.12 8.02 -7.01
CA GLY A 102 9.42 7.83 -6.37
C GLY A 102 10.00 6.45 -6.68
N SER A 103 10.78 5.93 -5.74
CA SER A 103 11.39 4.61 -5.78
C SER A 103 10.44 3.54 -5.20
N ALA A 104 10.64 2.29 -5.60
CA ALA A 104 9.89 1.15 -5.11
C ALA A 104 10.85 0.07 -4.58
N VAL A 105 10.71 -0.26 -3.29
CA VAL A 105 11.41 -1.39 -2.65
C VAL A 105 10.43 -2.53 -2.44
N ILE A 106 10.76 -3.70 -2.97
CA ILE A 106 9.81 -4.81 -3.11
C ILE A 106 10.42 -6.08 -2.54
N ARG A 107 9.89 -6.53 -1.41
CA ARG A 107 10.29 -7.77 -0.72
C ARG A 107 9.87 -9.03 -1.52
N PRO A 108 10.38 -10.21 -1.13
CA PRO A 108 10.03 -11.47 -1.79
C PRO A 108 8.53 -11.75 -1.89
N ASP A 109 8.17 -12.52 -2.92
CA ASP A 109 6.82 -13.04 -3.18
C ASP A 109 5.70 -11.98 -3.27
N VAL A 110 6.07 -10.71 -3.46
CA VAL A 110 5.15 -9.65 -3.83
C VAL A 110 4.68 -9.85 -5.27
N ALA A 111 3.38 -9.62 -5.52
CA ALA A 111 2.79 -9.76 -6.84
C ALA A 111 1.91 -8.55 -7.20
N PHE A 112 2.24 -7.89 -8.31
CA PHE A 112 1.51 -6.76 -8.87
C PHE A 112 1.00 -7.10 -10.27
N GLY A 113 -0.15 -6.53 -10.67
CA GLY A 113 -0.65 -6.66 -12.05
C GLY A 113 0.31 -6.02 -13.05
N GLU A 114 0.68 -4.77 -12.80
CA GLU A 114 1.73 -4.04 -13.51
C GLU A 114 2.48 -3.13 -12.53
N LEU A 115 3.77 -2.88 -12.78
CA LEU A 115 4.57 -1.97 -11.98
C LEU A 115 5.23 -0.91 -12.85
N GLN A 116 4.94 0.36 -12.57
CA GLN A 116 5.60 1.51 -13.16
C GLN A 116 6.16 2.38 -12.04
N SER A 117 7.44 2.73 -12.12
CA SER A 117 8.10 3.66 -11.22
C SER A 117 8.95 4.67 -12.01
N ASN A 118 8.94 5.94 -11.62
CA ASN A 118 9.86 6.93 -12.20
C ASN A 118 11.25 6.90 -11.54
N GLY A 119 11.38 6.24 -10.38
CA GLY A 119 12.61 6.09 -9.63
C GLY A 119 13.27 4.71 -9.81
N LEU A 120 14.01 4.31 -8.78
CA LEU A 120 14.62 2.98 -8.68
C LEU A 120 13.55 1.95 -8.29
N ILE A 121 13.51 0.82 -8.98
CA ILE A 121 12.81 -0.38 -8.55
C ILE A 121 13.85 -1.36 -8.03
N GLU A 122 13.85 -1.57 -6.72
CA GLU A 122 14.63 -2.63 -6.07
C GLU A 122 13.68 -3.77 -5.68
N TYR A 123 13.92 -4.98 -6.18
CA TYR A 123 13.12 -6.14 -5.81
C TYR A 123 13.97 -7.34 -5.39
N TYR A 124 13.44 -8.11 -4.45
CA TYR A 124 14.06 -9.29 -3.87
C TYR A 124 13.36 -10.55 -4.37
N GLY A 125 14.14 -11.55 -4.81
CA GLY A 125 13.59 -12.82 -5.28
C GLY A 125 12.94 -12.77 -6.67
N LYS A 126 11.66 -13.16 -6.77
CA LYS A 126 10.93 -13.24 -8.05
C LYS A 126 10.51 -11.84 -8.51
N LYS A 127 10.38 -11.68 -9.83
CA LYS A 127 9.94 -10.40 -10.42
C LYS A 127 8.48 -10.13 -9.99
N PRO A 128 8.17 -8.93 -9.47
CA PRO A 128 6.86 -8.66 -8.87
C PRO A 128 5.72 -8.52 -9.88
N ALA A 129 6.01 -8.18 -11.15
CA ALA A 129 5.01 -8.12 -12.21
C ALA A 129 5.61 -8.58 -13.54
N LYS A 130 4.76 -9.09 -14.44
CA LYS A 130 5.20 -9.39 -15.83
C LYS A 130 5.71 -8.12 -16.51
N LYS A 131 4.90 -7.06 -16.43
CA LYS A 131 5.23 -5.71 -16.91
C LYS A 131 5.80 -4.90 -15.76
N THR A 132 7.08 -4.56 -15.86
CA THR A 132 7.78 -3.69 -14.91
C THR A 132 8.56 -2.64 -15.69
N ARG A 133 8.33 -1.36 -15.38
CA ARG A 133 9.01 -0.22 -15.98
C ARG A 133 9.52 0.69 -14.87
N GLY A 134 10.84 0.82 -14.74
CA GLY A 134 11.50 1.70 -13.80
C GLY A 134 12.56 2.53 -14.52
N LYS A 135 12.99 3.66 -13.95
CA LYS A 135 14.18 4.36 -14.46
C LYS A 135 15.43 3.49 -14.29
N ILE A 136 15.51 2.80 -13.15
CA ILE A 136 16.51 1.78 -12.86
C ILE A 136 15.77 0.59 -12.24
N VAL A 137 16.11 -0.63 -12.64
CA VAL A 137 15.51 -1.85 -12.09
C VAL A 137 16.62 -2.78 -11.64
N THR A 138 16.64 -3.11 -10.34
CA THR A 138 17.70 -3.91 -9.73
C THR A 138 17.09 -5.07 -8.95
N LYS A 139 17.57 -6.28 -9.25
CA LYS A 139 17.29 -7.48 -8.46
C LYS A 139 18.33 -7.61 -7.35
N LYS A 140 17.89 -7.78 -6.11
CA LYS A 140 18.74 -8.15 -4.98
C LYS A 140 18.56 -9.63 -4.66
N VAL A 141 19.64 -10.26 -4.24
CA VAL A 141 19.67 -11.63 -3.72
C VAL A 141 19.72 -11.51 -2.21
N GLU A 142 18.77 -12.10 -1.49
CA GLU A 142 18.90 -12.26 -0.04
C GLU A 142 20.06 -13.23 0.22
N LYS A 143 21.02 -12.81 1.06
CA LYS A 143 22.11 -13.66 1.53
C LYS A 143 21.62 -14.59 2.64
#